data_AF-A0A482XSZ3-F1
#
_entry.id   AF-A0A482XSZ3-F1
#
_cell.length_a   1.000
_cell.length_b   1.000
_cell.length_c   1.000
_cell.angle_alpha   90.00
_cell.angle_beta   90.00
_cell.angle_gamma   90.00
#
_symmetry.space_group_name_H-M   'P 1'
#
loop_
_entity.id
_entity.type
_entity.pdbx_description
1 polymer ?
#
loop_
_entity_poly.entity_id
_entity_poly.type
_entity_poly.pdbx_seq_one_letter_code
_entity_poly.pdbx_strand_id
1 'polypeptide(L)' 'MVYDKATHSTHSPPGCEIRAPLFGDVYPVENFSPQKLKGGKYFIDLTDALVTQKHYTRNTNLRGAGYDFRRAPSKYRELQ' A
#
# COMPACT_ATOMS: atom_id res chain seq x y z
N MET A 1 -1.40 0.38 -17.10
CA MET A 1 -0.01 0.89 -17.09
C MET A 1 0.42 1.00 -18.54
N VAL A 2 0.93 2.15 -18.95
CA VAL A 2 1.42 2.39 -20.32
C VAL A 2 2.92 2.63 -20.22
N TYR A 3 3.72 1.90 -21.00
CA TYR A 3 5.17 2.02 -21.01
C TYR A 3 5.61 2.99 -22.12
N ASP A 4 6.43 3.97 -21.76
CA ASP A 4 7.08 4.88 -22.69
C ASP A 4 8.52 4.39 -22.95
N LYS A 5 8.82 4.11 -24.22
CA LYS A 5 10.13 3.61 -24.65
C LYS A 5 11.20 4.71 -24.70
N ALA A 6 10.83 5.97 -24.89
CA ALA A 6 11.78 7.07 -25.03
C ALA A 6 12.35 7.49 -23.68
N THR A 7 11.49 7.55 -22.67
CA THR A 7 11.85 7.94 -21.29
C THR A 7 12.06 6.75 -20.37
N HIS A 8 11.81 5.52 -20.85
CA HIS A 8 11.82 4.29 -20.06
C HIS A 8 10.95 4.38 -18.79
N SER A 9 9.84 5.14 -18.84
CA SER A 9 8.91 5.35 -17.72
C SER A 9 7.57 4.67 -17.93
N THR A 10 6.85 4.46 -16.83
CA THR A 10 5.48 3.93 -16.85
C THR A 10 4.48 4.98 -16.38
N HIS A 11 3.39 5.11 -17.11
CA HIS A 11 2.32 6.08 -16.85
C HIS A 11 0.98 5.38 -16.60
N SER A 12 0.09 6.05 -15.88
CA SER A 12 -1.32 5.64 -15.82
C SER A 12 -1.98 5.86 -17.18
N PRO A 13 -3.00 5.07 -17.55
CA PRO A 13 -3.77 5.31 -18.77
C PRO A 13 -4.35 6.74 -18.80
N PRO A 14 -4.55 7.34 -19.99
CA PRO A 14 -5.14 8.68 -20.11
C PRO A 14 -6.46 8.79 -19.34
N GLY A 15 -6.61 9.86 -18.54
CA GLY A 15 -7.80 10.09 -17.70
C GLY A 15 -7.87 9.26 -16.41
N CYS A 16 -6.88 8.41 -16.12
CA CYS A 16 -6.83 7.61 -14.90
C CYS A 16 -5.78 8.14 -13.93
N GLU A 17 -6.21 8.58 -12.75
CA GLU A 17 -5.34 8.92 -11.63
C GLU A 17 -5.36 7.78 -10.60
N ILE A 18 -4.17 7.38 -10.12
CA ILE A 18 -4.04 6.29 -9.15
C ILE A 18 -3.29 6.83 -7.95
N ARG A 19 -3.82 6.58 -6.76
CA ARG A 19 -3.26 7.02 -5.47
C ARG A 19 -3.15 5.81 -4.56
N ALA A 20 -2.05 5.71 -3.81
CA ALA A 20 -1.99 4.81 -2.67
C ALA A 20 -2.69 5.50 -1.50
N PRO A 21 -3.88 5.05 -1.08
CA PRO A 21 -4.62 5.73 -0.03
C PRO A 21 -4.00 5.47 1.34
N LEU A 22 -4.21 6.42 2.26
CA LEU A 22 -4.03 6.23 3.72
C LEU A 22 -2.62 5.76 4.13
N PHE A 23 -1.58 6.38 3.57
CA PHE A 23 -0.20 6.13 4.02
C PHE A 23 -0.05 6.43 5.53
N GLY A 24 0.55 5.51 6.27
CA GLY A 24 0.65 5.56 7.73
C GLY A 24 -0.52 4.91 8.47
N ASP A 25 -1.63 4.59 7.78
CA ASP A 25 -2.68 3.73 8.30
C ASP A 25 -2.32 2.26 8.05
N VAL A 26 -2.55 1.42 9.04
CA VAL A 26 -2.34 -0.02 9.00
C VAL A 26 -3.47 -0.73 8.24
N TYR A 27 -4.69 -0.19 8.28
CA TYR A 27 -5.88 -0.84 7.72
C TYR A 27 -5.76 -1.25 6.24
N PRO A 28 -5.25 -0.40 5.31
CA PRO A 28 -5.12 -0.77 3.89
C PRO A 28 -4.16 -1.93 3.63
N VAL A 29 -3.23 -2.18 4.57
CA VAL A 29 -2.24 -3.25 4.49
C VAL A 29 -2.79 -4.52 5.14
N GLU A 30 -3.59 -4.41 6.20
CA GLU A 30 -4.25 -5.55 6.86
C GLU A 30 -5.25 -6.25 5.94
N ASN A 31 -6.06 -5.47 5.23
CA ASN A 31 -7.15 -5.98 4.41
C ASN A 31 -7.14 -5.35 3.01
N PHE A 32 -7.10 -6.20 1.98
CA PHE A 32 -7.21 -5.76 0.58
C PHE A 32 -8.64 -5.29 0.23
N SER A 33 -9.66 -5.92 0.84
CA SER A 33 -11.07 -5.56 0.59
C SER A 33 -11.62 -4.65 1.68
N PRO A 34 -12.27 -3.52 1.34
CA PRO A 34 -12.93 -2.64 2.30
C PRO A 34 -13.99 -3.36 3.15
N GLN A 35 -14.60 -4.41 2.61
CA GLN A 35 -15.67 -5.17 3.27
C GLN A 35 -15.14 -6.23 4.26
N LYS A 36 -13.81 -6.34 4.46
CA LYS A 36 -13.17 -7.35 5.32
C LYS A 36 -13.65 -8.78 5.02
N LEU A 37 -13.87 -9.09 3.74
CA LEU A 37 -14.23 -10.44 3.31
C LEU A 37 -13.12 -11.42 3.72
N LYS A 38 -13.49 -12.68 4.01
CA LYS A 38 -12.51 -13.70 4.45
C LYS A 38 -11.33 -13.85 3.47
N GLY A 39 -11.56 -13.71 2.16
CA GLY A 39 -10.50 -13.76 1.14
C GLY A 39 -9.70 -12.46 0.98
N GLY A 40 -10.08 -11.38 1.68
CA GLY A 40 -9.40 -10.08 1.65
C GLY A 40 -8.40 -9.87 2.79
N LYS A 41 -8.25 -10.85 3.69
CA LYS A 41 -7.23 -10.81 4.75
C LYS A 41 -5.84 -10.94 4.13
N TYR A 42 -4.93 -10.03 4.48
CA TYR A 42 -3.52 -10.13 4.06
C TYR A 42 -2.57 -10.07 5.25
N PHE A 43 -2.47 -8.92 5.94
CA PHE A 43 -1.61 -8.78 7.12
C PHE A 43 -2.34 -8.74 8.46
N ILE A 44 -3.67 -8.85 8.48
CA ILE A 44 -4.46 -8.67 9.70
C ILE A 44 -4.03 -9.60 10.84
N ASP A 45 -3.78 -10.88 10.57
CA ASP A 45 -3.43 -11.84 11.62
C ASP A 45 -2.02 -11.55 12.21
N LEU A 46 -1.09 -11.03 11.40
CA LEU A 46 0.22 -10.57 11.87
C LEU A 46 0.07 -9.33 12.77
N THR A 47 -0.70 -8.34 12.32
CA THR A 47 -0.92 -7.12 13.09
C THR A 47 -1.66 -7.40 14.40
N ASP A 48 -2.59 -8.35 14.41
CA ASP A 48 -3.27 -8.80 15.63
C ASP A 48 -2.30 -9.45 16.61
N ALA A 49 -1.36 -10.28 16.15
CA ALA A 49 -0.33 -10.85 17.00
C ALA A 49 0.58 -9.76 17.61
N LEU A 50 0.97 -8.74 16.83
CA LEU A 50 1.78 -7.62 17.34
C LEU A 50 1.03 -6.78 18.38
N VAL A 51 -0.27 -6.55 18.17
CA VAL A 51 -1.10 -5.79 19.12
C VAL A 51 -1.33 -6.59 20.40
N THR A 52 -1.71 -7.87 20.27
CA THR A 52 -2.11 -8.70 21.42
C THR A 52 -0.94 -9.22 22.23
N GLN A 53 0.16 -9.63 21.58
CA GLN A 53 1.29 -10.29 22.25
C GLN A 53 2.44 -9.34 22.56
N LYS A 54 2.55 -8.23 21.83
CA LYS A 54 3.67 -7.27 21.94
C LYS A 54 3.22 -5.85 22.28
N HIS A 55 1.92 -5.64 22.53
CA HIS A 55 1.34 -4.36 22.96
C HIS A 55 1.59 -3.19 21.98
N TYR A 56 1.69 -3.49 20.69
CA TYR A 56 1.69 -2.43 19.68
C TYR A 56 0.32 -1.75 19.60
N THR A 57 0.32 -0.47 19.26
CA THR A 57 -0.86 0.35 18.99
C THR A 57 -0.90 0.70 17.51
N ARG A 58 -1.94 0.22 16.82
CA ARG A 58 -2.22 0.54 15.41
C ARG A 58 -2.25 2.05 15.20
N ASN A 59 -1.71 2.48 14.06
CA ASN A 59 -1.67 3.88 13.66
C ASN A 59 -0.95 4.80 14.67
N THR A 60 -0.06 4.23 15.49
CA THR A 60 0.82 4.97 16.40
C THR A 60 2.25 4.49 16.24
N ASN A 61 2.58 3.34 16.85
CA ASN A 61 3.88 2.68 16.75
C ASN A 61 3.86 1.46 15.82
N LEU A 62 2.68 1.09 15.29
CA LEU A 62 2.51 0.19 14.16
C LEU A 62 1.88 0.99 13.01
N ARG A 63 2.58 1.07 11.87
CA ARG A 63 2.19 1.91 10.72
C ARG A 63 2.24 1.09 9.43
N GLY A 64 1.26 1.30 8.55
CA GLY A 64 1.27 0.74 7.21
C GLY A 64 1.94 1.70 6.21
N ALA A 65 2.78 1.17 5.33
CA ALA A 65 3.42 1.93 4.26
C ALA A 65 2.96 1.38 2.90
N GLY A 66 1.70 1.61 2.56
CA GLY A 66 1.14 1.21 1.27
C GLY A 66 1.75 2.00 0.12
N TYR A 67 2.07 1.33 -0.99
CA TYR A 67 2.59 1.95 -2.22
C TYR A 67 1.99 1.28 -3.46
N ASP A 68 2.13 1.91 -4.62
CA ASP A 68 1.75 1.32 -5.91
C ASP A 68 2.79 0.26 -6.31
N PHE A 69 2.55 -0.97 -5.86
CA PHE A 69 3.42 -2.13 -6.08
C PHE A 69 3.63 -2.49 -7.56
N ARG A 70 2.92 -1.86 -8.50
CA ARG A 70 3.12 -2.05 -9.94
C ARG A 70 4.24 -1.18 -10.49
N ARG A 71 4.71 -0.18 -9.73
CA ARG A 71 5.78 0.74 -10.14
C ARG A 71 7.12 0.32 -9.56
N ALA A 72 8.17 0.51 -10.34
CA ALA A 72 9.54 0.28 -9.89
C ALA A 72 9.98 1.35 -8.87
N PRO A 73 10.94 1.02 -7.98
CA PRO A 73 11.44 1.96 -6.97
C PRO A 73 11.99 3.28 -7.54
N SER A 74 12.57 3.27 -8.73
CA SER A 74 13.13 4.46 -9.39
C SER A 74 12.12 5.60 -9.53
N LYS A 75 10.82 5.28 -9.69
CA LYS A 75 9.76 6.28 -9.85
C LYS A 75 9.34 6.97 -8.56
N TYR A 76 9.73 6.43 -7.40
CA TYR A 76 9.51 7.10 -6.11
C TYR A 76 10.67 8.02 -5.73
N ARG A 77 11.87 7.80 -6.30
CA ARG A 77 13.04 8.66 -6.07
C ARG A 77 12.94 10.00 -6.81
N GLU A 78 12.24 10.04 -7.94
CA GLU A 78 12.02 11.26 -8.74
C GLU A 78 10.99 12.22 -8.13
N LEU A 79 10.26 11.81 -7.09
CA LEU A 79 9.17 12.59 -6.46
C LEU A 79 9.55 13.20 -5.10
N GLN A 80 10.82 13.17 -4.70
CA GLN A 80 11.37 13.84 -3.51
C GLN A 80 12.27 15.01 -3.92
#